data_AF-U5EI11-F1
#
_entry.id   AF-U5EI11-F1
#
_cell.length_a   1.000
_cell.length_b   1.000
_cell.length_c   1.000
_cell.angle_alpha   90.00
_cell.angle_beta   90.00
_cell.angle_gamma   90.00
#
_symmetry.space_group_name_H-M   'P 1'
#
loop_
_entity.id
_entity.type
_entity.pdbx_description
1 polymer ?
#
loop_
_entity_poly.entity_id
_entity_poly.type
_entity_poly.pdbx_seq_one_letter_code
_entity_poly.pdbx_strand_id
1 'polypeptide(L)'
;MVSKRRSAIPPLVAATVMVLSVVIALHRGVILTYLWLLALPLLALAFAAVIAGSGLAVWQASPHASRGPLVATAGLALIAIGAPVLFVVRPELGVWLRFQLARPGFAAVAAMDAPSADDGYYGKSLPGHLCWVSANCKVADIGTPEQPVPFVPDYVGIPDGATGYGYFTDAPSAGPYDGFGDPICPRIELPGGWWWLGGCP
;
A
#
# COMPACT_ATOMS: atom_id res chain seq x y z
N MET A 1 -33.77 -23.49 18.68
CA MET A 1 -32.98 -22.24 18.59
C MET A 1 -31.57 -22.43 17.97
N VAL A 2 -31.34 -23.43 17.11
CA VAL A 2 -29.98 -23.77 16.59
C VAL A 2 -29.62 -23.11 15.25
N SER A 3 -30.47 -22.26 14.66
CA SER A 3 -30.37 -21.91 13.22
C SER A 3 -29.67 -20.60 12.85
N LYS A 4 -29.40 -19.65 13.78
CA LYS A 4 -28.78 -18.36 13.39
C LYS A 4 -27.25 -18.37 13.26
N ARG A 5 -26.53 -19.21 14.03
CA ARG A 5 -25.05 -19.21 14.03
C ARG A 5 -24.42 -19.77 12.74
N ARG A 6 -25.03 -20.77 12.09
CA ARG A 6 -24.48 -21.35 10.85
C ARG A 6 -24.58 -20.40 9.64
N SER A 7 -25.52 -19.47 9.65
CA SER A 7 -25.74 -18.54 8.53
C SER A 7 -24.74 -17.37 8.47
N ALA A 8 -24.01 -17.08 9.56
CA ALA A 8 -23.13 -15.91 9.66
C ALA A 8 -21.65 -16.21 9.34
N ILE A 9 -21.26 -17.48 9.21
CA ILE A 9 -19.86 -17.89 9.02
C ILE A 9 -19.32 -17.49 7.63
N PRO A 10 -20.03 -17.77 6.51
CA PRO A 10 -19.52 -17.41 5.18
C PRO A 10 -19.20 -15.91 4.97
N PRO A 11 -20.07 -14.95 5.35
CA PRO A 11 -19.75 -13.54 5.14
C PRO A 11 -18.61 -13.05 6.03
N LEU A 12 -18.43 -13.61 7.23
CA LEU A 12 -17.32 -13.24 8.12
C LEU A 12 -15.97 -13.73 7.55
N VAL A 13 -15.93 -14.95 7.01
CA VAL A 13 -14.75 -15.46 6.30
C VAL A 13 -14.45 -14.59 5.08
N ALA A 14 -15.46 -14.30 4.24
CA ALA A 14 -15.28 -13.46 3.06
C ALA A 14 -14.82 -12.04 3.42
N ALA A 15 -15.33 -11.45 4.50
CA ALA A 15 -14.89 -10.15 4.98
C ALA A 15 -13.43 -10.18 5.43
N THR A 16 -13.01 -11.23 6.13
CA THR A 16 -11.62 -11.40 6.58
C THR A 16 -10.69 -11.53 5.39
N VAL A 17 -11.02 -12.39 4.42
CA VAL A 17 -10.25 -12.58 3.17
C VAL A 17 -10.18 -11.27 2.39
N MET A 18 -11.28 -10.54 2.28
CA MET A 18 -11.35 -9.23 1.61
C MET A 18 -10.41 -8.22 2.26
N VAL A 19 -10.49 -8.05 3.58
CA VAL A 19 -9.64 -7.10 4.30
C VAL A 19 -8.17 -7.45 4.14
N LEU A 20 -7.80 -8.71 4.36
CA LEU A 20 -6.40 -9.15 4.21
C LEU A 20 -5.89 -8.92 2.78
N SER A 21 -6.69 -9.26 1.78
CA SER A 21 -6.29 -9.10 0.38
C SER A 21 -6.06 -7.62 0.02
N VAL A 22 -6.95 -6.73 0.44
CA VAL A 22 -6.82 -5.28 0.23
C VAL A 22 -5.59 -4.74 0.96
N VAL A 23 -5.37 -5.12 2.22
CA VAL A 23 -4.21 -4.68 2.99
C VAL A 23 -2.90 -5.12 2.34
N ILE A 24 -2.81 -6.39 1.92
CA ILE A 24 -1.65 -6.93 1.22
C ILE A 24 -1.39 -6.16 -0.08
N ALA A 25 -2.44 -5.91 -0.88
CA ALA A 25 -2.31 -5.18 -2.13
C ALA A 25 -1.81 -3.74 -1.92
N LEU A 26 -2.30 -3.06 -0.88
CA LEU A 26 -1.84 -1.73 -0.49
C LEU A 26 -0.41 -1.72 0.08
N HIS A 27 0.13 -2.86 0.55
CA HIS A 27 1.49 -2.97 1.08
C HIS A 27 2.43 -3.73 0.14
N ARG A 28 2.07 -3.85 -1.15
CA ARG A 28 2.86 -4.60 -2.13
C ARG A 28 4.30 -4.10 -2.24
N GLY A 29 4.54 -2.79 -2.15
CA GLY A 29 5.87 -2.22 -2.27
C GLY A 29 6.78 -2.62 -1.10
N VAL A 30 6.24 -2.66 0.12
CA VAL A 30 6.92 -3.21 1.30
C VAL A 30 7.25 -4.69 1.11
N ILE A 31 6.29 -5.48 0.62
CA ILE A 31 6.50 -6.92 0.36
C ILE A 31 7.58 -7.14 -0.69
N LEU A 32 7.57 -6.38 -1.78
CA LEU A 32 8.58 -6.42 -2.82
C LEU A 32 9.97 -6.01 -2.30
N THR A 33 10.03 -5.03 -1.40
CA THR A 33 11.29 -4.58 -0.77
C THR A 33 11.93 -5.68 0.07
N TYR A 34 11.16 -6.38 0.91
CA TYR A 34 11.70 -7.40 1.80
C TYR A 34 11.91 -8.76 1.13
N LEU A 35 11.01 -9.18 0.24
CA LEU A 35 11.04 -10.52 -0.35
C LEU A 35 11.70 -10.54 -1.73
N TRP A 36 11.96 -9.38 -2.34
CA TRP A 36 12.61 -9.24 -3.64
C TRP A 36 12.02 -10.18 -4.70
N LEU A 37 12.83 -10.96 -5.42
CA LEU A 37 12.36 -11.91 -6.44
C LEU A 37 11.38 -12.97 -5.90
N LEU A 38 11.43 -13.29 -4.60
CA LEU A 38 10.49 -14.23 -3.98
C LEU A 38 9.10 -13.61 -3.77
N ALA A 39 8.97 -12.27 -3.80
CA ALA A 39 7.69 -11.60 -3.64
C ALA A 39 6.69 -12.00 -4.73
N LEU A 40 7.14 -12.10 -5.99
CA LEU A 40 6.26 -12.39 -7.13
C LEU A 40 5.55 -13.75 -7.02
N PRO A 41 6.25 -14.90 -6.83
CA PRO A 41 5.58 -16.18 -6.68
C PRO A 41 4.70 -16.21 -5.41
N LEU A 42 5.12 -15.57 -4.31
CA LEU A 42 4.34 -15.53 -3.07
C LEU A 42 3.05 -14.72 -3.22
N LEU A 43 3.11 -13.55 -3.88
CA LEU A 43 1.93 -12.74 -4.17
C LEU A 43 1.00 -13.46 -5.14
N ALA A 44 1.53 -14.18 -6.13
CA ALA A 44 0.72 -14.99 -7.05
C ALA A 44 -0.01 -16.14 -6.31
N LEU A 45 0.70 -16.86 -5.45
CA LEU A 45 0.10 -17.91 -4.61
C LEU A 45 -0.93 -17.36 -3.63
N ALA A 46 -0.64 -16.23 -2.98
CA ALA A 46 -1.58 -15.56 -2.09
C ALA A 46 -2.85 -15.12 -2.83
N PHE A 47 -2.70 -14.57 -4.05
CA PHE A 47 -3.85 -14.18 -4.86
C PHE A 47 -4.68 -15.38 -5.33
N ALA A 48 -4.03 -16.49 -5.71
CA ALA A 48 -4.73 -17.74 -6.01
C ALA A 48 -5.52 -18.27 -4.80
N ALA A 49 -4.93 -18.18 -3.60
CA ALA A 49 -5.60 -18.55 -2.35
C ALA A 49 -6.81 -17.64 -2.05
N VAL A 50 -6.72 -16.34 -2.33
CA VAL A 50 -7.87 -15.40 -2.21
C VAL A 50 -8.99 -15.79 -3.15
N ILE A 51 -8.70 -16.12 -4.41
CA ILE A 51 -9.71 -16.57 -5.39
C ILE A 51 -10.38 -17.87 -4.89
N ALA A 52 -9.58 -18.87 -4.52
CA ALA A 52 -10.09 -20.15 -4.04
C ALA A 52 -10.93 -20.01 -2.76
N GLY A 53 -10.44 -19.26 -1.78
CA GLY A 53 -11.15 -19.01 -0.52
C GLY A 53 -12.46 -18.24 -0.72
N SER A 54 -12.45 -17.25 -1.61
CA SER A 54 -13.65 -16.48 -1.98
C SER A 54 -14.69 -17.34 -2.69
N GLY A 55 -14.27 -18.17 -3.64
CA GLY A 55 -15.13 -19.12 -4.33
C GLY A 55 -15.75 -20.15 -3.37
N LEU A 56 -14.94 -20.69 -2.45
CA LEU A 56 -15.41 -21.63 -1.43
C LEU A 56 -16.43 -20.98 -0.49
N ALA A 57 -16.20 -19.74 -0.04
CA ALA A 57 -17.13 -19.02 0.82
C ALA A 57 -18.49 -18.80 0.13
N VAL A 58 -18.49 -18.39 -1.14
CA VAL A 58 -19.71 -18.23 -1.94
C VAL A 58 -20.42 -19.57 -2.15
N TRP A 59 -19.68 -20.63 -2.46
CA TRP A 59 -20.24 -21.97 -2.63
C TRP A 59 -20.91 -22.47 -1.33
N GLN A 60 -20.27 -22.28 -0.18
CA GLN A 60 -20.84 -22.65 1.13
C GLN A 60 -22.09 -21.83 1.49
N ALA A 61 -22.18 -20.59 1.03
CA ALA A 61 -23.37 -19.75 1.23
C ALA A 61 -24.54 -20.16 0.32
N SER A 62 -24.30 -20.83 -0.80
CA SER A 62 -25.32 -21.13 -1.82
C SER A 62 -26.45 -22.09 -1.37
N PRO A 63 -26.20 -23.26 -0.77
CA PRO A 63 -27.23 -24.29 -0.63
C PRO A 63 -28.29 -24.04 0.45
N HIS A 64 -28.08 -23.10 1.38
CA HIS A 64 -28.97 -22.91 2.55
C HIS A 64 -29.16 -21.46 3.02
N ALA A 65 -28.62 -20.46 2.31
CA ALA A 65 -28.75 -19.07 2.74
C ALA A 65 -30.06 -18.42 2.27
N SER A 66 -30.63 -17.56 3.12
CA SER A 66 -31.50 -16.51 2.62
C SER A 66 -30.72 -15.63 1.63
N ARG A 67 -31.42 -14.92 0.73
CA ARG A 67 -30.75 -14.12 -0.33
C ARG A 67 -29.72 -13.13 0.22
N GLY A 68 -29.89 -12.63 1.45
CA GLY A 68 -29.01 -11.65 2.08
C GLY A 68 -27.55 -12.12 2.27
N PRO A 69 -27.29 -13.17 3.07
CA PRO A 69 -25.93 -13.67 3.29
C PRO A 69 -25.20 -14.08 2.01
N LEU A 70 -25.89 -14.63 1.01
CA LEU A 70 -25.29 -14.97 -0.28
C LEU A 70 -24.83 -13.72 -1.03
N VAL A 71 -25.70 -12.70 -1.14
CA VAL A 71 -25.36 -11.42 -1.78
C VAL A 71 -24.20 -10.72 -1.07
N ALA A 72 -24.22 -10.70 0.26
CA ALA A 72 -23.12 -10.12 1.05
C ALA A 72 -21.79 -10.86 0.80
N THR A 73 -21.80 -12.19 0.84
CA THR A 73 -20.59 -13.01 0.60
C THR A 73 -20.07 -12.81 -0.83
N ALA A 74 -20.94 -12.78 -1.83
CA ALA A 74 -20.57 -12.54 -3.21
C ALA A 74 -19.97 -11.13 -3.41
N GLY A 75 -20.57 -10.10 -2.81
CA GLY A 75 -20.04 -8.74 -2.84
C GLY A 75 -18.65 -8.63 -2.22
N LEU A 76 -18.44 -9.26 -1.07
CA LEU A 76 -17.13 -9.29 -0.40
C LEU A 76 -16.07 -10.04 -1.22
N ALA A 77 -16.44 -11.17 -1.84
CA ALA A 77 -15.57 -11.92 -2.75
C ALA A 77 -15.16 -11.08 -3.97
N LEU A 78 -16.11 -10.34 -4.56
CA LEU A 78 -15.81 -9.44 -5.68
C LEU A 78 -14.83 -8.34 -5.29
N ILE A 79 -14.95 -7.76 -4.09
CA ILE A 79 -14.00 -6.75 -3.60
C ILE A 79 -12.63 -7.38 -3.33
N ALA A 80 -12.60 -8.55 -2.67
CA ALA A 80 -11.37 -9.27 -2.35
C ALA A 80 -10.49 -9.53 -3.58
N ILE A 81 -11.12 -9.87 -4.72
CA ILE A 81 -10.40 -10.16 -5.97
C ILE A 81 -10.20 -8.87 -6.78
N GLY A 82 -11.25 -8.05 -6.89
CA GLY A 82 -11.29 -6.90 -7.78
C GLY A 82 -10.40 -5.75 -7.33
N ALA A 83 -10.34 -5.45 -6.02
CA ALA A 83 -9.54 -4.32 -5.53
C ALA A 83 -8.02 -4.50 -5.77
N PRO A 84 -7.40 -5.66 -5.46
CA PRO A 84 -6.00 -5.90 -5.80
C PRO A 84 -5.71 -5.74 -7.30
N VAL A 85 -6.54 -6.33 -8.16
CA VAL A 85 -6.39 -6.20 -9.63
C VAL A 85 -6.49 -4.74 -10.05
N LEU A 86 -7.45 -4.00 -9.49
CA LEU A 86 -7.62 -2.59 -9.77
C LEU A 86 -6.40 -1.77 -9.34
N PHE A 87 -5.78 -2.04 -8.19
CA PHE A 87 -4.55 -1.36 -7.77
C PHE A 87 -3.31 -1.72 -8.61
N VAL A 88 -3.32 -2.86 -9.30
CA VAL A 88 -2.28 -3.20 -10.29
C VAL A 88 -2.48 -2.42 -11.58
N VAL A 89 -3.71 -2.40 -12.12
CA VAL A 89 -4.02 -1.74 -13.39
C VAL A 89 -4.08 -0.21 -13.26
N ARG A 90 -4.48 0.29 -12.08
CA ARG A 90 -4.64 1.70 -11.74
C ARG A 90 -3.91 1.98 -10.43
N PRO A 91 -2.56 2.04 -10.45
CA PRO A 91 -1.76 2.22 -9.24
C PRO A 91 -2.11 3.51 -8.50
N GLU A 92 -2.64 4.53 -9.19
CA GLU A 92 -3.04 5.79 -8.58
C GLU A 92 -4.09 5.61 -7.48
N LEU A 93 -5.02 4.67 -7.67
CA LEU A 93 -6.07 4.38 -6.69
C LEU A 93 -5.51 3.72 -5.44
N GLY A 94 -4.55 2.81 -5.61
CA GLY A 94 -3.87 2.14 -4.48
C GLY A 94 -3.03 3.12 -3.67
N VAL A 95 -2.26 3.97 -4.36
CA VAL A 95 -1.46 5.03 -3.75
C VAL A 95 -2.33 6.02 -2.96
N TRP A 96 -3.40 6.53 -3.59
CA TRP A 96 -4.29 7.48 -2.93
C TRP A 96 -4.98 6.85 -1.71
N LEU A 97 -5.49 5.61 -1.84
CA LEU A 97 -6.16 4.94 -0.74
C LEU A 97 -5.20 4.63 0.41
N ARG A 98 -3.99 4.15 0.11
CA ARG A 98 -2.94 3.94 1.10
C ARG A 98 -2.64 5.25 1.83
N PHE A 99 -2.44 6.34 1.09
CA PHE A 99 -2.21 7.66 1.68
C PHE A 99 -3.32 8.08 2.63
N GLN A 100 -4.60 7.94 2.24
CA GLN A 100 -5.71 8.33 3.10
C GLN A 100 -5.79 7.51 4.38
N LEU A 101 -5.60 6.19 4.29
CA LEU A 101 -5.57 5.32 5.46
C LEU A 101 -4.35 5.61 6.34
N ALA A 102 -3.25 6.03 5.73
CA ALA A 102 -1.99 6.30 6.39
C ALA A 102 -1.76 7.77 6.80
N ARG A 103 -2.75 8.63 6.57
CA ARG A 103 -2.60 10.08 6.68
C ARG A 103 -2.06 10.57 8.03
N PRO A 104 -2.49 10.02 9.19
CA PRO A 104 -1.90 10.41 10.48
C PRO A 104 -0.41 10.10 10.57
N GLY A 105 0.04 8.98 9.99
CA GLY A 105 1.45 8.60 9.97
C GLY A 105 2.26 9.53 9.06
N PHE A 106 1.75 9.83 7.86
CA PHE A 106 2.39 10.81 6.98
C PHE A 106 2.46 12.21 7.62
N ALA A 107 1.38 12.68 8.25
CA ALA A 107 1.40 13.96 8.96
C ALA A 107 2.44 13.99 10.09
N ALA A 108 2.61 12.89 10.83
CA ALA A 108 3.64 12.76 11.85
C ALA A 108 5.05 12.82 11.23
N VAL A 109 5.29 12.17 10.09
CA VAL A 109 6.58 12.23 9.39
C VAL A 109 6.89 13.64 8.88
N ALA A 110 5.91 14.35 8.30
CA ALA A 110 6.10 15.73 7.84
C ALA A 110 6.43 16.72 8.96
N ALA A 111 6.04 16.40 10.21
CA ALA A 111 6.33 17.23 11.38
C ALA A 111 7.68 16.89 12.05
N MET A 112 8.39 15.85 11.59
CA MET A 112 9.72 15.51 12.09
C MET A 112 10.78 16.42 11.47
N ASP A 113 11.90 16.60 12.18
CA ASP A 113 13.05 17.32 11.62
C ASP A 113 13.50 16.67 10.29
N ALA A 114 13.95 17.48 9.33
CA ALA A 114 14.46 16.97 8.07
C ALA A 114 15.65 16.02 8.32
N PRO A 115 15.78 14.91 7.55
CA PRO A 115 16.99 14.10 7.54
C PRO A 115 18.22 14.95 7.23
N SER A 116 19.33 14.63 7.89
CA SER A 116 20.63 15.28 7.70
C SER A 116 21.55 14.41 6.85
N ALA A 117 22.66 14.98 6.35
CA ALA A 117 23.66 14.22 5.60
C ALA A 117 24.27 13.06 6.41
N ASP A 118 24.33 13.20 7.74
CA ASP A 118 24.88 12.18 8.65
C ASP A 118 23.95 10.95 8.79
N ASP A 119 22.68 11.05 8.37
CA ASP A 119 21.72 9.94 8.40
C ASP A 119 21.93 8.93 7.26
N GLY A 120 22.85 9.23 6.34
CA GLY A 120 23.25 8.38 5.22
C GLY A 120 22.23 8.37 4.07
N TYR A 121 22.56 7.62 3.02
CA TYR A 121 21.84 7.69 1.74
C TYR A 121 20.34 7.37 1.82
N TYR A 122 19.98 6.38 2.65
CA TYR A 122 18.58 6.00 2.86
C TYR A 122 17.85 6.87 3.89
N GLY A 123 18.53 7.87 4.45
CA GLY A 123 18.00 8.77 5.46
C GLY A 123 17.81 8.15 6.84
N LYS A 124 17.09 8.88 7.69
CA LYS A 124 16.97 8.60 9.11
C LYS A 124 15.91 7.54 9.40
N SER A 125 16.13 6.77 10.46
CA SER A 125 15.15 5.78 10.91
C SER A 125 13.89 6.43 11.47
N LEU A 126 12.74 5.89 11.09
CA LEU A 126 11.46 6.26 11.68
C LEU A 126 11.31 5.61 13.07
N PRO A 127 10.61 6.26 14.01
CA PRO A 127 10.12 5.61 15.21
C PRO A 127 9.32 4.35 14.86
N GLY A 128 9.43 3.30 15.68
CA GLY A 128 8.82 1.99 15.39
C GLY A 128 7.33 2.03 15.03
N HIS A 129 6.56 2.92 15.69
CA HIS A 129 5.13 3.09 15.45
C HIS A 129 4.80 3.78 14.11
N LEU A 130 5.79 4.32 13.39
CA LEU A 130 5.68 4.91 12.06
C LEU A 130 6.29 4.03 10.96
N CYS A 131 6.99 2.94 11.30
CA CYS A 131 7.63 2.08 10.29
C CYS A 131 6.67 1.62 9.18
N TRP A 132 5.38 1.42 9.49
CA TRP A 132 4.40 0.91 8.53
C TRP A 132 4.12 1.85 7.34
N VAL A 133 4.45 3.14 7.44
CA VAL A 133 4.31 4.08 6.31
C VAL A 133 5.44 3.96 5.29
N SER A 134 6.57 3.35 5.68
CA SER A 134 7.80 3.25 4.88
C SER A 134 8.20 1.80 4.62
N ALA A 135 8.67 1.50 3.42
CA ALA A 135 9.12 0.16 3.04
C ALA A 135 10.35 -0.32 3.79
N ASN A 136 11.22 0.60 4.22
CA ASN A 136 12.47 0.29 4.92
C ASN A 136 12.54 0.92 6.32
N CYS A 137 11.40 1.39 6.85
CA CYS A 137 11.31 2.16 8.10
C CYS A 137 12.27 3.37 8.15
N LYS A 138 12.48 4.04 7.01
CA LYS A 138 13.25 5.28 6.93
C LYS A 138 12.48 6.39 6.23
N VAL A 139 12.96 7.61 6.45
CA VAL A 139 12.60 8.81 5.68
C VAL A 139 13.89 9.46 5.20
N ALA A 140 13.99 9.70 3.91
CA ALA A 140 15.12 10.36 3.26
C ALA A 140 14.81 11.82 2.96
N ASP A 141 15.84 12.61 2.67
CA ASP A 141 15.68 13.90 2.03
C ASP A 141 16.17 13.76 0.58
N ILE A 142 15.30 14.06 -0.37
CA ILE A 142 15.60 14.02 -1.82
C ILE A 142 15.62 15.43 -2.44
N GLY A 143 15.47 16.46 -1.61
CA GLY A 143 15.44 17.85 -2.00
C GLY A 143 16.84 18.47 -2.11
N THR A 144 16.89 19.79 -2.08
CA THR A 144 18.15 20.54 -1.93
C THR A 144 18.31 21.02 -0.49
N PRO A 145 19.51 21.41 -0.04
CA PRO A 145 19.70 21.95 1.31
C PRO A 145 18.80 23.16 1.63
N GLU A 146 18.42 23.94 0.62
CA GLU A 146 17.52 25.09 0.74
C GLU A 146 16.04 24.71 0.70
N GLN A 147 15.71 23.59 0.06
CA GLN A 147 14.36 23.08 -0.11
C GLN A 147 14.32 21.57 0.13
N PRO A 148 14.37 21.15 1.41
CA PRO A 148 14.33 19.73 1.76
C PRO A 148 12.99 19.11 1.39
N VAL A 149 13.02 17.87 0.94
CA VAL A 149 11.84 17.09 0.53
C VAL A 149 11.88 15.77 1.27
N PRO A 150 11.17 15.66 2.42
CA PRO A 150 11.01 14.40 3.12
C PRO A 150 10.37 13.35 2.22
N PHE A 151 11.09 12.25 1.98
CA PHE A 151 10.69 11.16 1.12
C PHE A 151 10.51 9.86 1.92
N VAL A 152 9.30 9.33 1.86
CA VAL A 152 8.91 8.08 2.50
C VAL A 152 8.77 7.00 1.41
N PRO A 153 9.75 6.11 1.26
CA PRO A 153 9.71 5.09 0.22
C PRO A 153 8.57 4.10 0.49
N ASP A 154 7.79 3.81 -0.53
CA ASP A 154 6.77 2.74 -0.52
C ASP A 154 7.32 1.43 -1.11
N TYR A 155 8.35 1.54 -1.93
CA TYR A 155 9.12 0.46 -2.50
C TYR A 155 10.58 0.90 -2.59
N VAL A 156 11.51 0.00 -2.25
CA VAL A 156 12.95 0.13 -2.52
C VAL A 156 13.40 -1.10 -3.30
N GLY A 157 13.98 -0.88 -4.47
CA GLY A 157 14.54 -1.90 -5.34
C GLY A 157 15.92 -2.35 -4.90
N ILE A 158 16.37 -3.45 -5.50
CA ILE A 158 17.73 -3.97 -5.38
C ILE A 158 18.24 -4.17 -6.81
N PRO A 159 19.41 -3.60 -7.20
CA PRO A 159 20.42 -2.98 -6.33
C PRO A 159 20.05 -1.58 -5.82
N ASP A 160 19.27 -0.81 -6.59
CA ASP A 160 18.95 0.60 -6.36
C ASP A 160 17.54 0.92 -6.91
N GLY A 161 17.00 2.11 -6.60
CA GLY A 161 15.72 2.63 -7.07
C GLY A 161 14.60 2.61 -6.02
N ALA A 162 13.70 3.60 -6.06
CA ALA A 162 12.57 3.69 -5.15
C ALA A 162 11.39 4.43 -5.77
N THR A 163 10.21 4.19 -5.20
CA THR A 163 9.01 5.01 -5.43
C THR A 163 8.34 5.22 -4.09
N GLY A 164 7.61 6.32 -3.92
CA GLY A 164 7.09 6.65 -2.61
C GLY A 164 6.42 7.99 -2.52
N TYR A 165 6.34 8.52 -1.31
CA TYR A 165 5.63 9.74 -0.97
C TYR A 165 6.64 10.83 -0.65
N GLY A 166 6.64 11.93 -1.41
CA GLY A 166 7.42 13.13 -1.12
C GLY A 166 6.54 14.20 -0.48
N TYR A 167 7.03 14.87 0.55
CA TYR A 167 6.38 16.04 1.14
C TYR A 167 7.04 17.33 0.64
N PHE A 168 6.23 18.23 0.11
CA PHE A 168 6.66 19.51 -0.42
C PHE A 168 5.90 20.64 0.29
N THR A 169 6.62 21.68 0.71
CA THR A 169 6.02 22.90 1.28
C THR A 169 5.39 23.78 0.22
N ASP A 170 5.89 23.70 -1.00
CA ASP A 170 5.45 24.43 -2.19
C ASP A 170 5.13 23.46 -3.34
N ALA A 171 4.64 23.98 -4.47
CA ALA A 171 4.47 23.15 -5.66
C ALA A 171 5.82 22.53 -6.07
N PRO A 172 5.91 21.20 -6.28
CA PRO A 172 7.16 20.56 -6.62
C PRO A 172 7.62 21.00 -8.01
N SER A 173 8.94 21.11 -8.18
CA SER A 173 9.51 21.13 -9.53
C SER A 173 9.19 19.83 -10.26
N ALA A 174 9.25 19.83 -11.60
CA ALA A 174 8.94 18.65 -12.41
C ALA A 174 9.89 17.46 -12.17
N GLY A 175 10.97 17.64 -11.40
CA GLY A 175 12.04 16.65 -11.20
C GLY A 175 13.15 16.73 -12.26
N PRO A 176 14.03 15.72 -12.33
CA PRO A 176 14.03 14.51 -11.51
C PRO A 176 14.54 14.76 -10.08
N TYR A 177 14.05 13.97 -9.14
CA TYR A 177 14.62 13.81 -7.81
C TYR A 177 15.37 12.46 -7.75
N ASP A 178 16.35 12.34 -6.85
CA ASP A 178 17.08 11.08 -6.65
C ASP A 178 16.22 10.09 -5.85
N GLY A 179 15.71 9.06 -6.52
CA GLY A 179 14.96 7.96 -5.92
C GLY A 179 15.85 6.78 -5.57
N PHE A 180 17.00 7.02 -4.95
CA PHE A 180 18.03 6.03 -4.67
C PHE A 180 18.69 5.46 -5.92
N GLY A 181 19.19 6.31 -6.82
CA GLY A 181 19.90 5.95 -8.04
C GLY A 181 19.02 6.04 -9.28
N ASP A 182 17.70 5.83 -9.14
CA ASP A 182 16.73 6.00 -10.21
C ASP A 182 16.06 7.38 -10.16
N PRO A 183 15.89 8.06 -11.32
CA PRO A 183 15.20 9.34 -11.36
C PRO A 183 13.70 9.17 -11.10
N ILE A 184 13.18 9.89 -10.11
CA ILE A 184 11.74 9.95 -9.80
C ILE A 184 11.16 11.33 -10.01
N CYS A 185 9.91 11.39 -10.45
CA CYS A 185 9.17 12.59 -10.77
C CYS A 185 7.83 12.60 -10.04
N PRO A 186 7.28 13.77 -9.67
CA PRO A 186 5.92 13.89 -9.14
C PRO A 186 4.90 13.42 -10.16
N ARG A 187 4.02 12.49 -9.76
CA ARG A 187 3.00 11.89 -10.65
C ARG A 187 1.58 12.14 -10.18
N ILE A 188 1.35 12.18 -8.87
CA ILE A 188 0.01 12.30 -8.29
C ILE A 188 0.10 13.26 -7.11
N GLU A 189 -0.65 14.35 -7.19
CA GLU A 189 -0.84 15.25 -6.06
C GLU A 189 -1.73 14.59 -4.99
N LEU A 190 -1.31 14.69 -3.74
CA LEU A 190 -2.02 14.19 -2.57
C LEU A 190 -2.30 15.34 -1.60
N PRO A 191 -3.33 15.22 -0.73
CA PRO A 191 -3.68 16.31 0.18
C PRO A 191 -2.54 16.70 1.13
N GLY A 192 -2.40 18.02 1.35
CA GLY A 192 -1.52 18.58 2.38
C GLY A 192 -0.05 18.50 2.03
N GLY A 193 0.33 18.90 0.81
CA GLY A 193 1.74 18.99 0.36
C GLY A 193 2.38 17.67 -0.05
N TRP A 194 1.65 16.56 0.04
CA TRP A 194 2.16 15.25 -0.33
C TRP A 194 2.04 14.98 -1.82
N TRP A 195 3.00 14.26 -2.37
CA TRP A 195 2.99 13.81 -3.76
C TRP A 195 3.45 12.36 -3.82
N TRP A 196 2.84 11.58 -4.71
CA TRP A 196 3.43 10.31 -5.14
C TRP A 196 4.53 10.57 -6.17
N LEU A 197 5.72 10.06 -5.87
CA LEU A 197 6.88 10.10 -6.74
C LEU A 197 7.11 8.71 -7.34
N GLY A 198 7.19 8.65 -8.66
CA GLY A 198 7.45 7.43 -9.41
C GLY A 198 8.40 7.69 -10.56
N GLY A 199 8.72 6.65 -11.36
CA GLY A 199 9.62 6.80 -12.51
C GLY A 199 9.22 7.96 -13.43
N CYS A 200 10.22 8.72 -13.88
CA CYS A 200 10.04 9.78 -14.86
C CYS A 200 9.67 9.20 -16.24
N PRO A 201 8.84 9.90 -17.04
CA PRO A 201 8.48 9.50 -18.40
C PRO A 201 9.62 9.61 -19.41
#